data_AF-A0A0F2TJA4-F1
#
_entry.id   AF-A0A0F2TJA4-F1
#
_cell.length_a   1.000
_cell.length_b   1.000
_cell.length_c   1.000
_cell.angle_alpha   90.00
_cell.angle_beta   90.00
_cell.angle_gamma   90.00
#
_symmetry.space_group_name_H-M   'P 1'
#
loop_
_entity.id
_entity.type
_entity.pdbx_description
1 polymer ?
#
loop_
_entity_poly.entity_id
_entity_poly.type
_entity_poly.pdbx_seq_one_letter_code
_entity_poly.pdbx_strand_id
1 'polypeptide(L)'
;MAIGRRQLLTSVALTALAAPLLAKGAATRASAAVGAPVAAGSGPLFMQVVAHEDDDILFMNPDLSNALANGTPSVTVFVTAGNITGDCAGSSCDGPAGDSVRTWNRQMGAINAYSRMTGVGDTDPSTDEVGHWTAEVCWVAGKQVERYVLKDRPVHLIFLNLHDMGLAGLLDGGTGTTIVPKGSLLSGPSTYTAADVVEVLRQLMVTYQPTVLRAQDELPDSRYAGDHSDHVTAAKFAGQAASQYGGALIQVNYRDYNITDSPANLDPATAGVKGLFVSEYASHDHGGGWETAWYSRMYYRWSRGTSWAGLNQDGRPQVFVVRAGALYTYWRQADGTWGGPARMADPGGRLAPGIAVGTNADGRMEIFARRLTDHHIISLPQGTPNGWWWNSWADHGNPNAGLGNADQVGVPAVAAS
;
A
#
# COMPACT_ATOMS: atom_id res chain seq x y z
N MET A 1 -55.90 -49.66 -12.21
CA MET A 1 -55.78 -48.21 -12.48
C MET A 1 -54.76 -47.65 -11.52
N ALA A 2 -53.59 -47.26 -12.03
CA ALA A 2 -52.45 -46.82 -11.24
C ALA A 2 -52.58 -45.33 -10.87
N ILE A 3 -52.37 -44.99 -9.60
CA ILE A 3 -52.32 -43.62 -9.09
C ILE A 3 -50.84 -43.26 -8.93
N GLY A 4 -50.32 -42.44 -9.84
CA GLY A 4 -48.93 -41.99 -9.87
C GLY A 4 -48.67 -40.84 -8.89
N ARG A 5 -47.72 -41.06 -7.97
CA ARG A 5 -47.10 -40.03 -7.13
C ARG A 5 -46.27 -39.08 -8.01
N ARG A 6 -46.61 -37.79 -8.05
CA ARG A 6 -45.73 -36.72 -8.55
C ARG A 6 -44.88 -36.20 -7.39
N GLN A 7 -43.57 -36.43 -7.48
CA GLN A 7 -42.57 -35.79 -6.62
C GLN A 7 -42.41 -34.32 -7.05
N LEU A 8 -42.59 -33.39 -6.12
CA LEU A 8 -42.16 -32.00 -6.28
C LEU A 8 -40.64 -31.93 -6.05
N LEU A 9 -39.92 -31.60 -7.11
CA LEU A 9 -38.53 -31.14 -7.03
C LEU A 9 -38.55 -29.63 -6.75
N THR A 10 -38.21 -29.24 -5.52
CA THR A 10 -37.88 -27.86 -5.17
C THR A 10 -36.44 -27.59 -5.59
N SER A 11 -36.28 -26.87 -6.70
CA SER A 11 -35.00 -26.31 -7.13
C SER A 11 -34.62 -25.14 -6.23
N VAL A 12 -33.58 -25.29 -5.42
CA VAL A 12 -32.91 -24.18 -4.72
C VAL A 12 -32.00 -23.49 -5.75
N ALA A 13 -32.36 -22.29 -6.16
CA ALA A 13 -31.51 -21.45 -7.00
C ALA A 13 -30.40 -20.84 -6.13
N LEU A 14 -29.17 -21.32 -6.30
CA LEU A 14 -27.96 -20.64 -5.83
C LEU A 14 -27.72 -19.43 -6.74
N THR A 15 -28.00 -18.21 -6.27
CA THR A 15 -27.52 -16.98 -6.90
C THR A 15 -26.03 -16.82 -6.60
N ALA A 16 -25.19 -17.20 -7.56
CA ALA A 16 -23.78 -16.81 -7.57
C ALA A 16 -23.67 -15.30 -7.81
N LEU A 17 -23.18 -14.54 -6.82
CA LEU A 17 -22.69 -13.18 -7.06
C LEU A 17 -21.42 -13.28 -7.92
N ALA A 18 -21.55 -13.04 -9.21
CA ALA A 18 -20.41 -12.83 -10.10
C ALA A 18 -19.81 -11.46 -9.83
N ALA A 19 -18.58 -11.41 -9.33
CA ALA A 19 -17.75 -10.21 -9.40
C ALA A 19 -17.53 -9.85 -10.88
N PRO A 20 -17.66 -8.58 -11.30
CA PRO A 20 -17.41 -8.21 -12.67
C PRO A 20 -15.91 -8.36 -12.98
N LEU A 21 -15.56 -9.40 -13.74
CA LEU A 21 -14.30 -9.42 -14.47
C LEU A 21 -14.36 -8.33 -15.54
N LEU A 22 -13.70 -7.20 -15.27
CA LEU A 22 -13.46 -6.15 -16.26
C LEU A 22 -12.66 -6.75 -17.43
N ALA A 23 -13.26 -6.68 -18.62
CA ALA A 23 -12.67 -7.14 -19.86
C ALA A 23 -11.32 -6.44 -20.09
N LYS A 24 -10.31 -7.23 -20.49
CA LYS A 24 -8.99 -6.73 -20.92
C LYS A 24 -9.14 -5.85 -22.16
N GLY A 25 -9.31 -4.54 -21.96
CA GLY A 25 -9.14 -3.57 -23.02
C GLY A 25 -7.68 -3.55 -23.47
N ALA A 26 -7.44 -3.73 -24.77
CA ALA A 26 -6.11 -3.60 -25.35
C ALA A 26 -5.66 -2.14 -25.24
N ALA A 27 -4.83 -1.84 -24.23
CA ALA A 27 -4.22 -0.52 -24.07
C ALA A 27 -3.24 -0.26 -25.22
N THR A 28 -3.61 0.65 -26.12
CA THR A 28 -2.67 1.24 -27.09
C THR A 28 -1.65 2.08 -26.33
N ARG A 29 -0.38 1.69 -26.39
CA ARG A 29 0.76 2.46 -25.85
C ARG A 29 0.86 3.80 -26.59
N ALA A 30 0.35 4.88 -26.00
CA ALA A 30 0.75 6.22 -26.35
C ALA A 30 2.00 6.58 -25.53
N SER A 31 3.14 6.73 -26.20
CA SER A 31 4.38 7.23 -25.60
C SER A 31 4.27 8.73 -25.41
N ALA A 32 4.00 9.20 -24.19
CA ALA A 32 4.22 10.59 -23.82
C ALA A 32 5.67 10.76 -23.36
N ALA A 33 6.40 11.67 -24.00
CA ALA A 33 7.76 12.03 -23.61
C ALA A 33 7.71 12.82 -22.29
N VAL A 34 8.11 12.16 -21.20
CA VAL A 34 8.43 12.80 -19.92
C VAL A 34 9.93 13.09 -19.94
N GLY A 35 10.34 14.26 -19.43
CA GLY A 35 11.74 14.66 -19.31
C GLY A 35 12.61 13.54 -18.75
N ALA A 36 13.83 13.41 -19.30
CA ALA A 36 14.72 12.29 -19.08
C ALA A 36 14.80 11.90 -17.59
N PRO A 37 14.63 10.61 -17.24
CA PRO A 37 14.85 10.18 -15.88
C PRO A 37 16.29 10.51 -15.51
N VAL A 38 16.49 11.08 -14.32
CA VAL A 38 17.74 10.83 -13.60
C VAL A 38 17.86 9.31 -13.61
N ALA A 39 18.88 8.77 -14.30
CA ALA A 39 19.08 7.33 -14.38
C ALA A 39 18.91 6.78 -12.97
N ALA A 40 17.83 6.01 -12.76
CA ALA A 40 17.57 5.40 -11.47
C ALA A 40 18.84 4.62 -11.14
N GLY A 41 19.62 5.13 -10.18
CA GLY A 41 20.71 4.37 -9.63
C GLY A 41 20.10 3.02 -9.23
N SER A 42 20.82 1.93 -9.44
CA SER A 42 20.38 0.56 -9.09
C SER A 42 20.17 0.33 -7.58
N GLY A 43 19.98 1.41 -6.82
CA GLY A 43 19.75 1.43 -5.39
C GLY A 43 18.26 1.42 -5.02
N PRO A 44 17.97 1.33 -3.73
CA PRO A 44 16.60 1.29 -3.23
C PRO A 44 15.88 2.63 -3.48
N LEU A 45 14.60 2.54 -3.86
CA LEU A 45 13.65 3.64 -3.83
C LEU A 45 12.38 3.19 -3.10
N PHE A 46 11.95 4.00 -2.15
CA PHE A 46 10.68 3.84 -1.44
C PHE A 46 9.60 4.69 -2.12
N MET A 47 8.43 4.09 -2.35
CA MET A 47 7.23 4.83 -2.69
C MET A 47 6.18 4.60 -1.62
N GLN A 48 5.57 5.67 -1.14
CA GLN A 48 4.45 5.66 -0.21
C GLN A 48 3.20 6.05 -1.01
N VAL A 49 2.11 5.32 -0.86
CA VAL A 49 0.79 5.73 -1.35
C VAL A 49 -0.17 5.71 -0.18
N VAL A 50 -0.66 6.89 0.20
CA VAL A 50 -1.54 7.08 1.34
C VAL A 50 -2.73 7.95 0.95
N ALA A 51 -3.81 7.87 1.71
CA ALA A 51 -5.01 8.64 1.45
C ALA A 51 -4.77 10.13 1.72
N HIS A 52 -4.32 10.48 2.92
CA HIS A 52 -4.21 11.86 3.39
C HIS A 52 -2.78 12.27 3.75
N GLU A 53 -2.56 13.58 3.85
CA GLU A 53 -1.27 14.26 3.98
C GLU A 53 -0.50 13.99 5.28
N ASP A 54 -1.13 13.34 6.26
CA ASP A 54 -0.57 12.97 7.56
C ASP A 54 -0.37 11.46 7.74
N ASP A 55 -1.02 10.62 6.93
CA ASP A 55 -1.13 9.18 7.15
C ASP A 55 0.23 8.46 7.18
N ASP A 56 1.16 8.85 6.32
CA ASP A 56 2.50 8.28 6.30
C ASP A 56 3.34 8.72 7.52
N ILE A 57 3.15 9.96 7.97
CA ILE A 57 3.77 10.50 9.18
C ILE A 57 3.24 9.76 10.42
N LEU A 58 1.92 9.54 10.48
CA LEU A 58 1.21 8.91 11.58
C LEU A 58 1.39 7.39 11.62
N PHE A 59 1.39 6.69 10.49
CA PHE A 59 1.28 5.22 10.48
C PHE A 59 2.49 4.50 9.91
N MET A 60 3.43 5.22 9.27
CA MET A 60 4.65 4.63 8.69
C MET A 60 5.95 5.09 9.36
N ASN A 61 5.91 5.96 10.37
CA ASN A 61 7.09 6.26 11.18
C ASN A 61 7.31 5.22 12.30
N PRO A 62 8.56 4.77 12.53
CA PRO A 62 9.82 5.40 12.10
C PRO A 62 10.39 4.90 10.75
N ASP A 63 9.76 3.97 10.05
CA ASP A 63 10.28 3.47 8.77
C ASP A 63 10.46 4.57 7.72
N LEU A 64 9.57 5.57 7.70
CA LEU A 64 9.65 6.75 6.83
C LEU A 64 10.85 7.63 7.17
N SER A 65 10.88 8.20 8.37
CA SER A 65 11.97 9.09 8.80
C SER A 65 13.35 8.42 8.74
N ASN A 66 13.46 7.14 9.10
CA ASN A 66 14.72 6.41 8.98
C ASN A 66 15.22 6.30 7.52
N ALA A 67 14.31 6.08 6.56
CA ALA A 67 14.67 6.02 5.14
C ALA A 67 15.17 7.39 4.63
N LEU A 68 14.46 8.46 5.02
CA LEU A 68 14.81 9.84 4.66
C LEU A 68 16.14 10.28 5.28
N ALA A 69 16.36 9.99 6.55
CA ALA A 69 17.61 10.29 7.26
C ALA A 69 18.83 9.56 6.65
N ASN A 70 18.62 8.34 6.14
CA ASN A 70 19.64 7.59 5.41
C ASN A 70 19.85 8.07 3.96
N GLY A 71 19.13 9.11 3.51
CA GLY A 71 19.22 9.63 2.15
C GLY A 71 18.67 8.68 1.08
N THR A 72 17.82 7.71 1.46
CA THR A 72 17.20 6.81 0.49
C THR A 72 16.20 7.59 -0.35
N PRO A 73 16.23 7.49 -1.69
CA PRO A 73 15.20 8.08 -2.55
C PRO A 73 13.78 7.71 -2.11
N SER A 74 12.91 8.72 -2.00
CA SER A 74 11.54 8.57 -1.53
C SER A 74 10.55 9.35 -2.38
N VAL A 75 9.41 8.72 -2.70
CA VAL A 75 8.31 9.36 -3.43
C VAL A 75 7.01 9.07 -2.70
N THR A 76 6.37 10.09 -2.17
CA THR A 76 5.09 9.96 -1.46
C THR A 76 3.96 10.50 -2.31
N VAL A 77 2.91 9.71 -2.46
CA VAL A 77 1.73 10.03 -3.23
C VAL A 77 0.54 10.11 -2.27
N PHE A 78 -0.04 11.29 -2.17
CA PHE A 78 -1.27 11.56 -1.43
C PHE A 78 -2.45 11.50 -2.40
N VAL A 79 -3.38 10.58 -2.16
CA VAL A 79 -4.48 10.29 -3.10
C VAL A 79 -5.59 11.33 -3.00
N THR A 80 -5.93 11.76 -1.79
CA THR A 80 -6.95 12.79 -1.56
C THR A 80 -6.31 14.14 -1.22
N ALA A 81 -7.16 15.12 -0.97
CA ALA A 81 -6.83 16.48 -0.54
C ALA A 81 -6.99 16.67 0.98
N GLY A 82 -7.44 15.63 1.69
CA GLY A 82 -7.67 15.65 3.14
C GLY A 82 -8.61 16.77 3.63
N ASN A 83 -9.48 17.27 2.76
CA ASN A 83 -10.09 18.60 2.90
C ASN A 83 -11.33 18.65 3.80
N ILE A 84 -11.84 17.52 4.31
CA ILE A 84 -13.15 17.47 4.99
C ILE A 84 -13.07 17.66 6.51
N THR A 85 -11.92 17.39 7.13
CA THR A 85 -11.70 17.55 8.57
C THR A 85 -10.71 18.69 8.82
N GLY A 86 -10.71 19.24 10.05
CA GLY A 86 -9.86 20.34 10.51
C GLY A 86 -10.29 21.74 10.03
N ASP A 87 -9.54 22.76 10.44
CA ASP A 87 -9.83 24.19 10.26
C ASP A 87 -8.72 24.93 9.48
N CYS A 88 -9.06 26.10 8.96
CA CYS A 88 -8.17 26.97 8.22
C CYS A 88 -7.74 28.08 9.16
N ALA A 89 -6.61 27.90 9.85
CA ALA A 89 -5.96 28.93 10.68
C ALA A 89 -6.96 29.70 11.60
N GLY A 90 -7.77 28.98 12.37
CA GLY A 90 -8.70 29.56 13.34
C GLY A 90 -10.06 30.00 12.78
N SER A 91 -10.45 29.53 11.59
CA SER A 91 -11.79 29.74 10.99
C SER A 91 -12.30 28.47 10.29
N SER A 92 -13.62 28.32 10.15
CA SER A 92 -14.22 27.18 9.44
C SER A 92 -13.93 27.27 7.94
N CYS A 93 -13.49 26.16 7.34
CA CYS A 93 -13.20 26.07 5.90
C CYS A 93 -14.44 25.68 5.08
N ASP A 94 -15.64 26.14 5.44
CA ASP A 94 -16.86 25.63 4.79
C ASP A 94 -16.95 26.06 3.31
N GLY A 95 -17.13 25.08 2.42
CA GLY A 95 -17.40 25.28 0.99
C GLY A 95 -16.15 25.40 0.10
N PRO A 96 -16.33 25.60 -1.22
CA PRO A 96 -15.26 25.39 -2.22
C PRO A 96 -14.02 26.26 -2.07
N ALA A 97 -14.20 27.50 -1.59
CA ALA A 97 -13.07 28.38 -1.30
C ALA A 97 -12.29 27.90 -0.07
N GLY A 98 -13.01 27.36 0.93
CA GLY A 98 -12.42 26.73 2.10
C GLY A 98 -11.69 25.43 1.75
N ASP A 99 -12.25 24.58 0.89
CA ASP A 99 -11.61 23.36 0.39
C ASP A 99 -10.25 23.64 -0.26
N SER A 100 -10.17 24.68 -1.08
CA SER A 100 -8.93 25.10 -1.76
C SER A 100 -7.86 25.54 -0.76
N VAL A 101 -8.22 26.33 0.26
CA VAL A 101 -7.29 26.74 1.33
C VAL A 101 -6.90 25.56 2.20
N ARG A 102 -7.86 24.71 2.54
CA ARG A 102 -7.65 23.55 3.40
C ARG A 102 -6.69 22.55 2.78
N THR A 103 -6.90 22.23 1.50
CA THR A 103 -5.99 21.37 0.73
C THR A 103 -4.57 21.94 0.75
N TRP A 104 -4.42 23.24 0.49
CA TRP A 104 -3.11 23.90 0.53
C TRP A 104 -2.46 23.81 1.91
N ASN A 105 -3.21 24.07 3.00
CA ASN A 105 -2.68 23.95 4.37
C ASN A 105 -2.12 22.55 4.65
N ARG A 106 -2.87 21.50 4.29
CA ARG A 106 -2.44 20.10 4.52
C ARG A 106 -1.21 19.73 3.69
N GLN A 107 -1.13 20.20 2.44
CA GLN A 107 0.07 20.06 1.62
C GLN A 107 1.29 20.72 2.27
N MET A 108 1.13 21.92 2.83
CA MET A 108 2.23 22.62 3.52
C MET A 108 2.65 21.89 4.81
N GLY A 109 1.69 21.34 5.56
CA GLY A 109 2.00 20.51 6.73
C GLY A 109 2.86 19.30 6.37
N ALA A 110 2.54 18.61 5.27
CA ALA A 110 3.36 17.49 4.77
C ALA A 110 4.76 17.97 4.33
N ILE A 111 4.83 19.07 3.59
CA ILE A 111 6.09 19.68 3.13
C ILE A 111 7.00 20.01 4.32
N ASN A 112 6.48 20.70 5.34
CA ASN A 112 7.21 21.05 6.55
C ASN A 112 7.67 19.82 7.33
N ALA A 113 6.79 18.84 7.53
CA ALA A 113 7.16 17.60 8.23
C ALA A 113 8.24 16.81 7.48
N TYR A 114 8.23 16.80 6.14
CA TYR A 114 9.28 16.17 5.34
C TYR A 114 10.61 16.94 5.37
N SER A 115 10.58 18.28 5.33
CA SER A 115 11.75 19.12 5.58
C SER A 115 12.37 18.76 6.94
N ARG A 116 11.54 18.68 7.99
CA ARG A 116 11.95 18.30 9.33
C ARG A 116 12.55 16.88 9.41
N MET A 117 11.92 15.89 8.79
CA MET A 117 12.43 14.51 8.75
C MET A 117 13.76 14.38 7.98
N THR A 118 14.01 15.25 7.01
CA THR A 118 15.24 15.25 6.20
C THR A 118 16.35 16.13 6.78
N GLY A 119 16.03 16.93 7.80
CA GLY A 119 16.92 17.93 8.41
C GLY A 119 17.17 19.13 7.50
N VAL A 120 16.26 19.43 6.58
CA VAL A 120 16.26 20.65 5.75
C VAL A 120 15.27 21.64 6.35
N GLY A 121 15.52 22.94 6.20
CA GLY A 121 14.73 23.97 6.85
C GLY A 121 15.26 24.35 8.22
N ASP A 122 14.51 25.19 8.94
CA ASP A 122 14.85 25.52 10.31
C ASP A 122 14.10 24.60 11.31
N THR A 123 13.91 25.05 12.54
CA THR A 123 13.25 24.24 13.58
C THR A 123 12.02 24.91 14.16
N ASP A 124 11.60 26.03 13.58
CA ASP A 124 10.43 26.80 13.95
C ASP A 124 9.24 26.32 13.12
N PRO A 125 8.26 25.61 13.74
CA PRO A 125 7.11 25.08 13.01
C PRO A 125 6.16 26.17 12.47
N SER A 126 6.46 27.45 12.71
CA SER A 126 5.72 28.59 12.17
C SER A 126 6.29 29.13 10.85
N THR A 127 7.46 28.67 10.42
CA THR A 127 8.06 29.06 9.13
C THR A 127 7.64 28.10 8.02
N ASP A 128 7.26 28.66 6.86
CA ASP A 128 6.95 27.87 5.67
C ASP A 128 8.23 27.36 5.02
N GLU A 129 8.37 26.04 4.93
CA GLU A 129 9.55 25.38 4.36
C GLU A 129 9.48 25.23 2.83
N VAL A 130 8.41 25.70 2.17
CA VAL A 130 8.21 25.60 0.71
C VAL A 130 9.39 26.19 -0.08
N GLY A 131 10.13 27.14 0.49
CA GLY A 131 11.33 27.72 -0.11
C GLY A 131 12.44 26.69 -0.40
N HIS A 132 12.45 25.55 0.29
CA HIS A 132 13.36 24.42 0.06
C HIS A 132 12.89 23.46 -1.03
N TRP A 133 11.69 23.66 -1.57
CA TRP A 133 11.08 22.77 -2.55
C TRP A 133 10.95 23.47 -3.91
N THR A 134 10.91 22.66 -4.96
CA THR A 134 10.50 23.09 -6.30
C THR A 134 9.12 22.50 -6.57
N ALA A 135 8.13 23.38 -6.72
CA ALA A 135 6.76 23.02 -7.06
C ALA A 135 6.57 23.01 -8.59
N GLU A 136 5.88 22.00 -9.09
CA GLU A 136 5.54 21.87 -10.51
C GLU A 136 4.24 21.08 -10.70
N VAL A 137 3.66 21.17 -11.89
CA VAL A 137 2.56 20.29 -12.33
C VAL A 137 3.12 19.27 -13.30
N CYS A 138 2.81 18.01 -13.07
CA CYS A 138 3.15 16.94 -14.00
C CYS A 138 1.89 16.29 -14.58
N TRP A 139 2.02 15.82 -15.83
CA TRP A 139 0.99 15.06 -16.52
C TRP A 139 1.27 13.57 -16.35
N VAL A 140 0.34 12.86 -15.71
CA VAL A 140 0.45 11.42 -15.45
C VAL A 140 -0.85 10.77 -15.93
N ALA A 141 -0.75 9.82 -16.87
CA ALA A 141 -1.92 9.16 -17.46
C ALA A 141 -3.02 10.12 -17.94
N GLY A 142 -2.65 11.30 -18.47
CA GLY A 142 -3.60 12.30 -18.93
C GLY A 142 -4.27 13.13 -17.84
N LYS A 143 -3.81 13.04 -16.59
CA LYS A 143 -4.26 13.87 -15.46
C LYS A 143 -3.14 14.81 -15.01
N GLN A 144 -3.51 15.98 -14.50
CA GLN A 144 -2.56 16.87 -13.83
C GLN A 144 -2.47 16.49 -12.35
N VAL A 145 -1.24 16.40 -11.82
CA VAL A 145 -0.96 16.24 -10.39
C VAL A 145 0.13 17.23 -9.98
N GLU A 146 0.06 17.73 -8.75
CA GLU A 146 1.11 18.59 -8.20
C GLU A 146 2.27 17.74 -7.72
N ARG A 147 3.49 18.21 -8.00
CA ARG A 147 4.72 17.57 -7.55
C ARG A 147 5.61 18.60 -6.88
N TYR A 148 6.09 18.26 -5.69
CA TYR A 148 7.08 19.02 -4.96
C TYR A 148 8.35 18.18 -4.87
N VAL A 149 9.49 18.76 -5.26
CA VAL A 149 10.81 18.12 -5.21
C VAL A 149 11.68 18.87 -4.22
N LEU A 150 12.19 18.17 -3.20
CA LEU A 150 13.09 18.77 -2.22
C LEU A 150 14.43 19.07 -2.87
N LYS A 151 14.93 20.31 -2.74
CA LYS A 151 16.22 20.70 -3.31
C LYS A 151 17.35 19.88 -2.68
N ASP A 152 18.30 19.47 -3.51
CA ASP A 152 19.50 18.72 -3.12
C ASP A 152 19.24 17.36 -2.42
N ARG A 153 18.00 16.85 -2.46
CA ARG A 153 17.61 15.55 -1.88
C ARG A 153 16.69 14.78 -2.86
N PRO A 154 16.78 13.45 -2.92
CA PRO A 154 15.93 12.63 -3.79
C PRO A 154 14.55 12.36 -3.14
N VAL A 155 13.84 13.40 -2.73
CA VAL A 155 12.56 13.31 -1.99
C VAL A 155 11.48 14.08 -2.74
N HIS A 156 10.43 13.37 -3.14
CA HIS A 156 9.33 13.92 -3.93
C HIS A 156 8.00 13.70 -3.21
N LEU A 157 7.16 14.73 -3.15
CA LEU A 157 5.76 14.64 -2.75
C LEU A 157 4.87 14.87 -3.97
N ILE A 158 3.83 14.05 -4.12
CA ILE A 158 2.89 14.10 -5.24
C ILE A 158 1.48 14.15 -4.68
N PHE A 159 0.71 15.14 -5.10
CA PHE A 159 -0.66 15.35 -4.62
C PHE A 159 -1.65 15.19 -5.78
N LEU A 160 -2.54 14.20 -5.65
CA LEU A 160 -3.63 13.97 -6.61
C LEU A 160 -4.83 14.88 -6.32
N ASN A 161 -5.01 15.27 -5.05
CA ASN A 161 -6.05 16.18 -4.57
C ASN A 161 -7.49 15.70 -4.82
N LEU A 162 -7.78 14.39 -4.85
CA LEU A 162 -9.18 13.93 -4.89
C LEU A 162 -9.91 14.37 -3.61
N HIS A 163 -11.21 14.62 -3.71
CA HIS A 163 -11.99 14.99 -2.53
C HIS A 163 -11.94 13.87 -1.47
N ASP A 164 -11.69 14.26 -0.22
CA ASP A 164 -11.74 13.38 0.96
C ASP A 164 -13.16 12.79 1.14
N MET A 165 -13.29 11.61 1.74
CA MET A 165 -14.52 10.82 1.83
C MET A 165 -15.10 10.41 0.46
N GLY A 166 -14.30 10.52 -0.61
CA GLY A 166 -14.74 10.28 -1.97
C GLY A 166 -14.35 8.91 -2.52
N LEU A 167 -13.28 8.28 -2.01
CA LEU A 167 -12.63 7.18 -2.71
C LEU A 167 -13.51 5.93 -2.78
N ALA A 168 -14.26 5.63 -1.72
CA ALA A 168 -15.19 4.50 -1.72
C ALA A 168 -16.22 4.60 -2.86
N GLY A 169 -16.75 5.80 -3.11
CA GLY A 169 -17.67 6.05 -4.23
C GLY A 169 -17.03 5.85 -5.60
N LEU A 170 -15.73 6.16 -5.76
CA LEU A 170 -15.00 5.85 -6.99
C LEU A 170 -14.84 4.33 -7.16
N LEU A 171 -14.50 3.62 -6.08
CA LEU A 171 -14.34 2.16 -6.10
C LEU A 171 -15.64 1.45 -6.51
N ASP A 172 -16.79 1.98 -6.09
CA ASP A 172 -18.12 1.49 -6.44
C ASP A 172 -18.56 1.87 -7.89
N GLY A 173 -17.67 2.47 -8.68
CA GLY A 173 -17.89 2.79 -10.09
C GLY A 173 -18.33 4.23 -10.37
N GLY A 174 -18.33 5.09 -9.35
CA GLY A 174 -18.56 6.51 -9.50
C GLY A 174 -17.36 7.27 -10.08
N THR A 175 -17.46 8.60 -10.02
CA THR A 175 -16.38 9.52 -10.42
C THR A 175 -16.10 10.51 -9.30
N GLY A 176 -14.84 10.88 -9.12
CA GLY A 176 -14.42 11.98 -8.24
C GLY A 176 -13.84 13.13 -9.03
N THR A 177 -13.87 14.33 -8.48
CA THR A 177 -13.22 15.50 -9.05
C THR A 177 -12.21 16.05 -8.05
N THR A 178 -11.02 16.41 -8.53
CA THR A 178 -9.98 16.94 -7.67
C THR A 178 -10.26 18.39 -7.26
N ILE A 179 -9.71 18.78 -6.13
CA ILE A 179 -9.68 20.17 -5.68
C ILE A 179 -8.45 20.85 -6.28
N VAL A 180 -8.57 22.13 -6.62
CA VAL A 180 -7.44 22.98 -6.99
C VAL A 180 -7.01 23.74 -5.74
N PRO A 181 -5.84 23.46 -5.17
CA PRO A 181 -5.39 24.14 -3.96
C PRO A 181 -5.14 25.63 -4.18
N LYS A 182 -5.20 26.39 -3.10
CA LYS A 182 -4.94 27.84 -3.14
C LYS A 182 -3.54 28.09 -3.69
N GLY A 183 -3.45 28.92 -4.74
CA GLY A 183 -2.16 29.28 -5.35
C GLY A 183 -1.51 28.15 -6.16
N SER A 184 -2.23 27.05 -6.40
CA SER A 184 -1.77 25.93 -7.21
C SER A 184 -1.46 26.34 -8.65
N LEU A 185 -0.50 25.64 -9.24
CA LEU A 185 -0.14 25.74 -10.65
C LEU A 185 -1.05 24.89 -11.56
N LEU A 186 -1.98 24.10 -10.99
CA LEU A 186 -2.95 23.31 -11.75
C LEU A 186 -3.82 24.21 -12.63
N SER A 187 -4.07 23.79 -13.86
CA SER A 187 -4.89 24.57 -14.80
C SER A 187 -6.40 24.47 -14.51
N GLY A 188 -6.79 23.54 -13.66
CA GLY A 188 -8.17 23.29 -13.25
C GLY A 188 -8.31 21.92 -12.57
N PRO A 189 -9.52 21.59 -12.09
CA PRO A 189 -9.79 20.28 -11.50
C PRO A 189 -9.76 19.17 -12.56
N SER A 190 -9.46 17.95 -12.13
CA SER A 190 -9.49 16.74 -12.95
C SER A 190 -10.53 15.76 -12.43
N THR A 191 -11.31 15.15 -13.32
CA THR A 191 -12.25 14.08 -12.96
C THR A 191 -11.57 12.72 -13.09
N TYR A 192 -11.80 11.82 -12.14
CA TYR A 192 -11.23 10.48 -12.06
C TYR A 192 -12.31 9.42 -11.92
N THR A 193 -12.11 8.29 -12.60
CA THR A 193 -12.68 6.99 -12.23
C THR A 193 -11.69 6.20 -11.36
N ALA A 194 -12.12 5.10 -10.76
CA ALA A 194 -11.20 4.16 -10.10
C ALA A 194 -10.07 3.67 -11.04
N ALA A 195 -10.39 3.41 -12.31
CA ALA A 195 -9.40 2.99 -13.30
C ALA A 195 -8.34 4.07 -13.57
N ASP A 196 -8.76 5.34 -13.59
CA ASP A 196 -7.82 6.46 -13.74
C ASP A 196 -6.85 6.55 -12.56
N VAL A 197 -7.34 6.40 -11.32
CA VAL A 197 -6.48 6.43 -10.12
C VAL A 197 -5.44 5.32 -10.17
N VAL A 198 -5.87 4.09 -10.46
CA VAL A 198 -4.97 2.94 -10.60
C VAL A 198 -3.93 3.16 -11.70
N GLU A 199 -4.33 3.70 -12.85
CA GLU A 199 -3.41 3.96 -13.96
C GLU A 199 -2.43 5.10 -13.64
N VAL A 200 -2.85 6.18 -12.96
CA VAL A 200 -1.94 7.23 -12.47
C VAL A 200 -0.90 6.63 -11.53
N LEU A 201 -1.33 5.89 -10.52
CA LEU A 201 -0.41 5.25 -9.56
C LEU A 201 0.55 4.28 -10.26
N ARG A 202 0.05 3.48 -11.22
CA ARG A 202 0.89 2.57 -12.00
C ARG A 202 1.92 3.32 -12.85
N GLN A 203 1.55 4.44 -13.47
CA GLN A 203 2.48 5.26 -14.27
C GLN A 203 3.51 5.98 -13.40
N LEU A 204 3.16 6.37 -12.17
CA LEU A 204 4.13 6.84 -11.19
C LEU A 204 5.13 5.72 -10.86
N MET A 205 4.68 4.48 -10.64
CA MET A 205 5.59 3.34 -10.44
C MET A 205 6.46 3.07 -11.68
N VAL A 206 5.94 3.24 -12.90
CA VAL A 206 6.75 3.17 -14.15
C VAL A 206 7.83 4.23 -14.19
N THR A 207 7.49 5.45 -13.78
CA THR A 207 8.40 6.60 -13.81
C THR A 207 9.50 6.47 -12.77
N TYR A 208 9.13 6.14 -11.53
CA TYR A 208 10.05 6.14 -10.39
C TYR A 208 10.71 4.79 -10.11
N GLN A 209 10.16 3.71 -10.64
CA GLN A 209 10.64 2.35 -10.46
C GLN A 209 10.90 1.96 -8.99
N PRO A 210 9.90 2.08 -8.10
CA PRO A 210 10.10 1.79 -6.69
C PRO A 210 10.45 0.33 -6.45
N THR A 211 11.42 0.11 -5.56
CA THR A 211 11.80 -1.22 -5.08
C THR A 211 10.91 -1.69 -3.93
N VAL A 212 10.33 -0.73 -3.19
CA VAL A 212 9.41 -0.97 -2.09
C VAL A 212 8.24 0.00 -2.20
N LEU A 213 7.02 -0.53 -2.16
CA LEU A 213 5.77 0.20 -2.04
C LEU A 213 5.26 0.08 -0.61
N ARG A 214 5.04 1.20 0.07
CA ARG A 214 4.38 1.30 1.36
C ARG A 214 2.96 1.83 1.15
N ALA A 215 1.98 1.19 1.76
CA ALA A 215 0.58 1.58 1.67
C ALA A 215 -0.14 1.29 2.99
N GLN A 216 -1.34 1.84 3.15
CA GLN A 216 -2.23 1.58 4.28
C GLN A 216 -2.85 0.17 4.18
N ASP A 217 -3.76 -0.18 5.09
CA ASP A 217 -4.36 -1.52 5.14
C ASP A 217 -5.45 -1.71 4.07
N GLU A 218 -5.26 -2.67 3.15
CA GLU A 218 -6.28 -3.02 2.14
C GLU A 218 -7.48 -3.77 2.72
N LEU A 219 -7.30 -4.36 3.90
CA LEU A 219 -8.25 -5.23 4.57
C LEU A 219 -8.10 -5.11 6.09
N PRO A 220 -8.53 -3.99 6.72
CA PRO A 220 -8.54 -3.86 8.17
C PRO A 220 -9.24 -5.03 8.85
N ASP A 221 -8.68 -5.47 9.97
CA ASP A 221 -9.23 -6.58 10.73
C ASP A 221 -10.44 -6.13 11.53
N SER A 222 -11.60 -6.72 11.23
CA SER A 222 -12.91 -6.38 11.80
C SER A 222 -13.03 -6.57 13.31
N ARG A 223 -12.03 -7.16 13.98
CA ARG A 223 -11.98 -7.28 15.45
C ARG A 223 -11.55 -6.00 16.15
N TYR A 224 -10.91 -5.08 15.44
CA TYR A 224 -10.46 -3.80 15.97
C TYR A 224 -11.42 -2.67 15.56
N ALA A 225 -11.19 -1.47 16.09
CA ALA A 225 -11.84 -0.26 15.64
C ALA A 225 -11.75 -0.11 14.10
N GLY A 226 -12.83 0.41 13.51
CA GLY A 226 -12.92 0.62 12.08
C GLY A 226 -11.86 1.60 11.59
N ASP A 227 -11.48 1.44 10.33
CA ASP A 227 -10.56 2.34 9.63
C ASP A 227 -11.32 3.30 8.72
N HIS A 228 -10.65 4.35 8.25
CA HIS A 228 -11.24 5.29 7.30
C HIS A 228 -11.45 4.62 5.93
N SER A 229 -12.59 4.89 5.28
CA SER A 229 -12.89 4.31 3.97
C SER A 229 -11.88 4.70 2.90
N ASP A 230 -11.32 5.90 2.97
CA ASP A 230 -10.31 6.36 2.02
C ASP A 230 -8.96 5.67 2.24
N HIS A 231 -8.57 5.36 3.49
CA HIS A 231 -7.34 4.58 3.77
C HIS A 231 -7.40 3.24 3.05
N VAL A 232 -8.50 2.51 3.29
CA VAL A 232 -8.73 1.18 2.71
C VAL A 232 -8.79 1.25 1.18
N THR A 233 -9.43 2.28 0.64
CA THR A 233 -9.61 2.39 -0.81
C THR A 233 -8.34 2.84 -1.52
N ALA A 234 -7.59 3.79 -0.96
CA ALA A 234 -6.27 4.19 -1.46
C ALA A 234 -5.30 3.00 -1.45
N ALA A 235 -5.28 2.21 -0.36
CA ALA A 235 -4.49 1.00 -0.27
C ALA A 235 -4.87 -0.02 -1.35
N LYS A 236 -6.17 -0.23 -1.61
CA LYS A 236 -6.64 -1.13 -2.68
C LYS A 236 -6.19 -0.65 -4.06
N PHE A 237 -6.29 0.64 -4.35
CA PHE A 237 -5.79 1.20 -5.61
C PHE A 237 -4.27 1.04 -5.75
N ALA A 238 -3.50 1.28 -4.69
CA ALA A 238 -2.06 1.06 -4.68
C ALA A 238 -1.69 -0.41 -4.93
N GLY A 239 -2.37 -1.35 -4.26
CA GLY A 239 -2.18 -2.78 -4.43
C GLY A 239 -2.55 -3.27 -5.84
N GLN A 240 -3.63 -2.73 -6.42
CA GLN A 240 -4.01 -3.01 -7.81
C GLN A 240 -2.98 -2.46 -8.80
N ALA A 241 -2.56 -1.20 -8.64
CA ALA A 241 -1.53 -0.58 -9.48
C ALA A 241 -0.22 -1.37 -9.41
N ALA A 242 0.21 -1.79 -8.22
CA ALA A 242 1.39 -2.63 -8.03
C ALA A 242 1.30 -3.97 -8.78
N SER A 243 0.13 -4.61 -8.77
CA SER A 243 -0.08 -5.87 -9.52
C SER A 243 0.01 -5.70 -11.03
N GLN A 244 -0.26 -4.49 -11.54
CA GLN A 244 -0.23 -4.15 -12.97
C GLN A 244 1.09 -3.50 -13.41
N TYR A 245 1.92 -3.05 -12.46
CA TYR A 245 3.16 -2.31 -12.73
C TYR A 245 4.18 -3.13 -13.53
N GLY A 246 4.31 -4.42 -13.23
CA GLY A 246 5.21 -5.34 -13.94
C GLY A 246 6.69 -5.25 -13.54
N GLY A 247 7.09 -4.24 -12.76
CA GLY A 247 8.43 -4.16 -12.17
C GLY A 247 8.56 -4.93 -10.85
N ALA A 248 9.80 -5.08 -10.38
CA ALA A 248 10.12 -5.86 -9.20
C ALA A 248 10.01 -5.03 -7.92
N LEU A 249 8.81 -4.98 -7.31
CA LEU A 249 8.59 -4.30 -6.03
C LEU A 249 8.17 -5.26 -4.91
N ILE A 250 8.50 -4.87 -3.68
CA ILE A 250 7.96 -5.45 -2.45
C ILE A 250 6.87 -4.52 -1.94
N GLN A 251 5.70 -5.05 -1.58
CA GLN A 251 4.65 -4.27 -0.93
C GLN A 251 4.69 -4.49 0.59
N VAL A 252 4.60 -3.40 1.35
CA VAL A 252 4.49 -3.37 2.80
C VAL A 252 3.23 -2.58 3.15
N ASN A 253 2.31 -3.21 3.87
CA ASN A 253 1.09 -2.55 4.33
C ASN A 253 1.19 -2.27 5.82
N TYR A 254 0.72 -1.10 6.23
CA TYR A 254 0.67 -0.64 7.62
C TYR A 254 -0.78 -0.67 8.11
N ARG A 255 -0.95 -0.76 9.43
CA ARG A 255 -2.23 -0.54 10.10
C ARG A 255 -2.35 0.94 10.44
N ASP A 256 -3.57 1.44 10.42
CA ASP A 256 -3.89 2.86 10.56
C ASP A 256 -4.57 3.14 11.91
N TYR A 257 -5.76 3.75 11.97
CA TYR A 257 -6.41 4.16 13.23
C TYR A 257 -6.52 3.05 14.28
N ASN A 258 -6.74 1.81 13.81
CA ASN A 258 -6.91 0.66 14.68
C ASN A 258 -5.64 0.26 15.45
N ILE A 259 -4.50 0.91 15.24
CA ILE A 259 -3.31 0.68 16.07
C ILE A 259 -3.53 1.06 17.53
N THR A 260 -4.45 1.98 17.83
CA THR A 260 -4.80 2.36 19.22
C THR A 260 -5.23 1.15 20.06
N ASP A 261 -5.84 0.14 19.43
CA ASP A 261 -6.26 -1.11 20.09
C ASP A 261 -5.10 -2.07 20.41
N SER A 262 -3.89 -1.74 19.98
CA SER A 262 -2.69 -2.54 20.23
C SER A 262 -1.80 -1.89 21.30
N PRO A 263 -0.95 -2.66 22.00
CA PRO A 263 0.03 -2.09 22.93
C PRO A 263 0.96 -1.06 22.26
N ALA A 264 1.55 -0.15 23.04
CA ALA A 264 2.65 0.66 22.53
C ALA A 264 3.83 -0.24 22.17
N ASN A 265 4.44 -0.04 21.00
CA ASN A 265 5.57 -0.84 20.51
C ASN A 265 6.78 0.00 20.08
N LEU A 266 6.69 1.34 20.15
CA LEU A 266 7.82 2.23 19.98
C LEU A 266 8.40 2.60 21.35
N ASP A 267 9.72 2.65 21.45
CA ASP A 267 10.37 3.18 22.65
C ASP A 267 10.11 4.69 22.79
N PRO A 268 10.24 5.26 24.00
CA PRO A 268 9.93 6.67 24.25
C PRO A 268 10.70 7.67 23.39
N ALA A 269 11.96 7.37 23.03
CA ALA A 269 12.75 8.27 22.20
C ALA A 269 12.23 8.29 20.75
N THR A 270 11.96 7.11 20.18
CA THR A 270 11.35 7.00 18.85
C THR A 270 9.96 7.65 18.81
N ALA A 271 9.14 7.42 19.83
CA ALA A 271 7.83 8.04 19.94
C ALA A 271 7.91 9.57 20.05
N GLY A 272 8.89 10.09 20.81
CA GLY A 272 9.15 11.52 20.92
C GLY A 272 9.55 12.16 19.59
N VAL A 273 10.46 11.52 18.84
CA VAL A 273 10.88 11.97 17.51
C VAL A 273 9.70 11.98 16.53
N LYS A 274 8.89 10.91 16.52
CA LYS A 274 7.66 10.87 15.72
C LYS A 274 6.69 12.00 16.09
N GLY A 275 6.51 12.26 17.39
CA GLY A 275 5.68 13.35 17.89
C GLY A 275 6.12 14.73 17.41
N LEU A 276 7.43 14.98 17.25
CA LEU A 276 7.95 16.22 16.67
C LEU A 276 7.53 16.38 15.21
N PHE A 277 7.60 15.32 14.40
CA PHE A 277 7.17 15.39 12.99
C PHE A 277 5.66 15.58 12.86
N VAL A 278 4.87 14.95 13.73
CA VAL A 278 3.42 15.17 13.75
C VAL A 278 3.09 16.60 14.19
N SER A 279 3.81 17.14 15.17
CA SER A 279 3.62 18.52 15.62
C SER A 279 3.94 19.55 14.53
N GLU A 280 4.97 19.28 13.74
CA GLU A 280 5.35 20.07 12.56
C GLU A 280 4.23 20.07 11.52
N TYR A 281 3.66 18.91 11.20
CA TYR A 281 2.50 18.84 10.31
C TYR A 281 1.29 19.58 10.91
N ALA A 282 1.00 19.35 12.20
CA ALA A 282 -0.18 19.86 12.89
C ALA A 282 -0.20 21.38 13.04
N SER A 283 0.93 22.08 12.91
CA SER A 283 0.96 23.55 12.91
C SER A 283 0.27 24.15 11.68
N HIS A 284 0.12 23.37 10.59
CA HIS A 284 -0.62 23.76 9.40
C HIS A 284 -2.04 23.19 9.39
N ASP A 285 -2.28 22.12 10.14
CA ASP A 285 -3.57 21.44 10.27
C ASP A 285 -4.25 21.76 11.61
N HIS A 286 -4.70 23.01 11.73
CA HIS A 286 -5.38 23.53 12.90
C HIS A 286 -6.70 22.76 13.12
N GLY A 287 -6.94 22.22 14.32
CA GLY A 287 -8.19 21.51 14.61
C GLY A 287 -8.24 20.03 14.22
N GLY A 288 -7.13 19.45 13.73
CA GLY A 288 -7.01 18.00 13.55
C GLY A 288 -7.16 17.21 14.86
N GLY A 289 -7.78 16.03 14.78
CA GLY A 289 -7.96 15.12 15.91
C GLY A 289 -6.68 14.31 16.17
N TRP A 290 -5.73 14.87 16.92
CA TRP A 290 -4.41 14.26 17.12
C TRP A 290 -4.38 13.29 18.31
N GLU A 291 -4.71 12.02 18.08
CA GLU A 291 -4.63 11.02 19.16
C GLU A 291 -3.18 10.69 19.50
N THR A 292 -2.71 11.13 20.68
CA THR A 292 -1.34 10.86 21.17
C THR A 292 -0.99 9.37 21.25
N ALA A 293 -2.00 8.49 21.31
CA ALA A 293 -1.81 7.04 21.27
C ALA A 293 -1.11 6.58 19.98
N TRP A 294 -1.36 7.24 18.84
CA TRP A 294 -0.72 6.89 17.56
C TRP A 294 0.80 7.14 17.58
N TYR A 295 1.28 8.06 18.41
CA TYR A 295 2.70 8.47 18.39
C TYR A 295 3.62 7.40 18.96
N SER A 296 3.10 6.50 19.78
CA SER A 296 3.85 5.42 20.43
C SER A 296 3.72 4.07 19.72
N ARG A 297 3.17 4.07 18.49
CA ARG A 297 2.78 2.86 17.77
C ARG A 297 3.10 2.91 16.28
N MET A 298 3.49 1.78 15.72
CA MET A 298 3.55 1.51 14.28
C MET A 298 3.42 0.02 14.05
N TYR A 299 2.43 -0.42 13.27
CA TYR A 299 2.20 -1.84 13.04
C TYR A 299 2.10 -2.15 11.55
N TYR A 300 2.79 -3.19 11.12
CA TYR A 300 2.55 -3.78 9.82
C TYR A 300 1.25 -4.59 9.83
N ARG A 301 0.49 -4.54 8.73
CA ARG A 301 -0.66 -5.42 8.52
C ARG A 301 -0.23 -6.87 8.32
N TRP A 302 0.79 -7.10 7.48
CA TRP A 302 1.30 -8.43 7.15
C TRP A 302 2.75 -8.57 7.60
N SER A 303 2.96 -8.85 8.89
CA SER A 303 4.31 -9.11 9.39
C SER A 303 4.94 -10.29 8.65
N ARG A 304 6.16 -10.10 8.12
CA ARG A 304 6.83 -11.10 7.28
C ARG A 304 7.66 -12.10 8.10
N GLY A 305 8.01 -11.75 9.34
CA GLY A 305 8.83 -12.59 10.23
C GLY A 305 10.11 -13.10 9.56
N THR A 306 10.54 -14.30 9.93
CA THR A 306 11.70 -15.03 9.36
C THR A 306 11.31 -16.32 8.64
N SER A 307 10.02 -16.63 8.55
CA SER A 307 9.47 -17.89 8.03
C SER A 307 9.51 -18.00 6.49
N TRP A 308 10.12 -17.05 5.81
CA TRP A 308 10.19 -16.95 4.35
C TRP A 308 11.45 -17.61 3.74
N ALA A 309 12.28 -18.25 4.57
CA ALA A 309 13.48 -18.96 4.16
C ALA A 309 13.46 -20.41 4.66
N GLY A 310 14.09 -21.31 3.91
CA GLY A 310 14.27 -22.70 4.29
C GLY A 310 15.61 -23.25 3.80
N LEU A 311 15.97 -24.42 4.31
CA LEU A 311 17.11 -25.18 3.81
C LEU A 311 16.58 -26.34 2.95
N ASN A 312 17.18 -26.49 1.78
CA ASN A 312 17.07 -27.74 1.04
C ASN A 312 17.68 -28.89 1.87
N GLN A 313 17.32 -30.14 1.55
CA GLN A 313 17.82 -31.32 2.27
C GLN A 313 19.35 -31.43 2.25
N ASP A 314 20.00 -30.91 1.22
CA ASP A 314 21.46 -30.80 1.13
C ASP A 314 22.08 -29.64 1.93
N GLY A 315 21.26 -28.90 2.70
CA GLY A 315 21.68 -27.79 3.54
C GLY A 315 21.80 -26.44 2.82
N ARG A 316 21.53 -26.35 1.51
CA ARG A 316 21.62 -25.09 0.77
C ARG A 316 20.39 -24.21 1.02
N PRO A 317 20.56 -22.92 1.35
CA PRO A 317 19.44 -22.04 1.62
C PRO A 317 18.66 -21.69 0.36
N GLN A 318 17.35 -21.56 0.52
CA GLN A 318 16.42 -21.02 -0.46
C GLN A 318 15.47 -20.04 0.23
N VAL A 319 15.22 -18.92 -0.44
CA VAL A 319 14.40 -17.83 0.10
C VAL A 319 13.24 -17.54 -0.84
N PHE A 320 12.13 -17.08 -0.25
CA PHE A 320 10.88 -16.87 -0.95
C PHE A 320 10.32 -15.50 -0.60
N VAL A 321 9.95 -14.72 -1.61
CA VAL A 321 9.52 -13.33 -1.43
C VAL A 321 8.27 -13.07 -2.24
N VAL A 322 7.22 -12.61 -1.59
CA VAL A 322 6.02 -12.10 -2.26
C VAL A 322 6.33 -10.68 -2.78
N ARG A 323 6.17 -10.49 -4.09
CA ARG A 323 6.38 -9.23 -4.84
C ARG A 323 5.09 -8.90 -5.58
N ALA A 324 4.45 -7.78 -5.21
CA ALA A 324 3.14 -7.36 -5.72
C ALA A 324 2.09 -8.50 -5.75
N GLY A 325 2.06 -9.33 -4.70
CA GLY A 325 1.13 -10.46 -4.57
C GLY A 325 1.53 -11.75 -5.28
N ALA A 326 2.63 -11.78 -6.04
CA ALA A 326 3.17 -12.99 -6.66
C ALA A 326 4.41 -13.51 -5.92
N LEU A 327 4.59 -14.83 -5.84
CA LEU A 327 5.72 -15.44 -5.14
C LEU A 327 6.93 -15.62 -6.06
N TYR A 328 8.11 -15.25 -5.57
CA TYR A 328 9.40 -15.46 -6.23
C TYR A 328 10.36 -16.21 -5.32
N THR A 329 11.26 -16.98 -5.90
CA THR A 329 12.32 -17.67 -5.16
C THR A 329 13.72 -17.35 -5.66
N TYR A 330 14.67 -17.43 -4.73
CA TYR A 330 16.11 -17.36 -4.95
C TYR A 330 16.77 -18.51 -4.18
N TRP A 331 17.76 -19.16 -4.77
CA TRP A 331 18.37 -20.35 -4.19
C TRP A 331 19.89 -20.32 -4.31
N ARG A 332 20.56 -20.96 -3.35
CA ARG A 332 22.01 -21.12 -3.40
C ARG A 332 22.40 -22.29 -4.31
N GLN A 333 23.27 -22.02 -5.28
CA GLN A 333 23.85 -23.03 -6.16
C GLN A 333 25.03 -23.74 -5.49
N ALA A 334 25.45 -24.89 -6.06
CA ALA A 334 26.54 -25.70 -5.50
C ALA A 334 27.90 -24.98 -5.55
N ASP A 335 28.10 -24.10 -6.53
CA ASP A 335 29.29 -23.25 -6.68
C ASP A 335 29.31 -22.04 -5.72
N GLY A 336 28.26 -21.89 -4.89
CA GLY A 336 28.13 -20.78 -3.96
C GLY A 336 27.53 -19.50 -4.58
N THR A 337 27.10 -19.50 -5.83
CA THR A 337 26.35 -18.37 -6.42
C THR A 337 24.87 -18.43 -6.05
N TRP A 338 24.14 -17.32 -6.25
CA TRP A 338 22.69 -17.27 -6.09
C TRP A 338 21.99 -17.35 -7.45
N GLY A 339 21.01 -18.24 -7.57
CA GLY A 339 20.05 -18.26 -8.67
C GLY A 339 18.79 -17.46 -8.36
N GLY A 340 18.00 -17.18 -9.40
CA GLY A 340 16.76 -16.40 -9.32
C GLY A 340 16.93 -14.92 -9.70
N PRO A 341 15.86 -14.11 -9.64
CA PRO A 341 14.51 -14.50 -9.22
C PRO A 341 13.84 -15.46 -10.21
N ALA A 342 13.18 -16.51 -9.70
CA ALA A 342 12.22 -17.31 -10.46
C ALA A 342 10.82 -17.09 -9.91
N ARG A 343 9.84 -16.76 -10.78
CA ARG A 343 8.43 -16.68 -10.39
C ARG A 343 7.90 -18.10 -10.15
N MET A 344 7.22 -18.30 -9.03
CA MET A 344 6.58 -19.58 -8.68
C MET A 344 5.23 -19.72 -9.39
N ALA A 345 4.60 -20.88 -9.25
CA ALA A 345 3.26 -21.16 -9.77
C ALA A 345 2.26 -20.05 -9.42
N ASP A 346 1.31 -19.78 -10.32
CA ASP A 346 0.27 -18.79 -10.05
C ASP A 346 -0.69 -19.31 -8.96
N PRO A 347 -0.87 -18.57 -7.84
CA PRO A 347 -1.76 -18.99 -6.76
C PRO A 347 -3.25 -18.71 -7.03
N GLY A 348 -3.61 -18.11 -8.18
CA GLY A 348 -4.99 -17.79 -8.53
C GLY A 348 -5.53 -16.52 -7.86
N GLY A 349 -4.66 -15.66 -7.35
CA GLY A 349 -4.99 -14.42 -6.67
C GLY A 349 -3.76 -13.77 -6.03
N ARG A 350 -3.89 -12.59 -5.42
CA ARG A 350 -2.76 -11.95 -4.72
C ARG A 350 -2.48 -12.67 -3.40
N LEU A 351 -1.23 -12.95 -3.09
CA LEU A 351 -0.81 -13.44 -1.78
C LEU A 351 -0.59 -12.29 -0.79
N ALA A 352 -0.87 -12.56 0.48
CA ALA A 352 -0.37 -11.71 1.56
C ALA A 352 1.18 -11.70 1.54
N PRO A 353 1.84 -10.58 1.88
CA PRO A 353 3.30 -10.47 1.95
C PRO A 353 4.01 -11.47 2.87
N GLY A 354 3.32 -11.99 3.90
CA GLY A 354 3.83 -12.98 4.86
C GLY A 354 3.50 -14.41 4.43
N ILE A 355 4.51 -15.28 4.47
CA ILE A 355 4.43 -16.71 4.13
C ILE A 355 5.17 -17.54 5.17
N ALA A 356 4.93 -18.85 5.17
CA ALA A 356 5.70 -19.80 5.97
C ALA A 356 6.26 -20.93 5.11
N VAL A 357 7.51 -21.30 5.34
CA VAL A 357 8.19 -22.42 4.71
C VAL A 357 8.44 -23.50 5.76
N GLY A 358 7.95 -24.71 5.49
CA GLY A 358 8.20 -25.90 6.30
C GLY A 358 9.07 -26.92 5.55
N THR A 359 9.69 -27.82 6.29
CA THR A 359 10.32 -29.03 5.72
C THR A 359 9.52 -30.24 6.17
N ASN A 360 9.05 -31.02 5.21
CA ASN A 360 8.29 -32.25 5.43
C ASN A 360 9.24 -33.37 5.90
N ALA A 361 8.68 -34.39 6.55
CA ALA A 361 9.45 -35.54 7.06
C ALA A 361 10.21 -36.31 5.96
N ASP A 362 9.78 -36.19 4.70
CA ASP A 362 10.44 -36.76 3.53
C ASP A 362 11.55 -35.87 2.94
N GLY A 363 11.89 -34.76 3.60
CA GLY A 363 12.95 -33.83 3.22
C GLY A 363 12.55 -32.80 2.16
N ARG A 364 11.28 -32.77 1.70
CA ARG A 364 10.79 -31.75 0.77
C ARG A 364 10.42 -30.47 1.52
N MET A 365 10.75 -29.32 0.96
CA MET A 365 10.19 -28.05 1.44
C MET A 365 8.75 -27.86 0.94
N GLU A 366 7.94 -27.16 1.73
CA GLU A 366 6.59 -26.75 1.37
C GLU A 366 6.31 -25.32 1.84
N ILE A 367 5.72 -24.52 0.95
CA ILE A 367 5.41 -23.12 1.18
C ILE A 367 3.92 -23.01 1.48
N PHE A 368 3.56 -22.26 2.51
CA PHE A 368 2.19 -21.95 2.90
C PHE A 368 1.96 -20.45 2.80
N ALA A 369 0.82 -20.07 2.23
CA ALA A 369 0.45 -18.67 2.03
C ALA A 369 -1.05 -18.43 2.25
N ARG A 370 -1.42 -17.18 2.53
CA ARG A 370 -2.81 -16.71 2.48
C ARG A 370 -3.07 -16.03 1.14
N ARG A 371 -4.09 -16.48 0.42
CA ARG A 371 -4.60 -15.78 -0.77
C ARG A 371 -5.58 -14.69 -0.32
N LEU A 372 -5.36 -13.45 -0.75
CA LEU A 372 -6.10 -12.28 -0.27
C LEU A 372 -7.53 -12.19 -0.82
N THR A 373 -7.79 -12.78 -2.00
CA THR A 373 -9.09 -12.67 -2.70
C THR A 373 -10.22 -13.42 -2.01
N ASP A 374 -9.92 -14.53 -1.33
CA ASP A 374 -10.89 -15.40 -0.65
C ASP A 374 -10.45 -15.79 0.78
N HIS A 375 -9.28 -15.32 1.21
CA HIS A 375 -8.67 -15.60 2.51
C HIS A 375 -8.35 -17.08 2.73
N HIS A 376 -8.26 -17.87 1.65
CA HIS A 376 -7.87 -19.27 1.74
C HIS A 376 -6.40 -19.44 2.12
N ILE A 377 -6.12 -20.53 2.85
CA ILE A 377 -4.76 -21.01 3.06
C ILE A 377 -4.42 -21.98 1.93
N ILE A 378 -3.31 -21.75 1.27
CA ILE A 378 -2.85 -22.56 0.15
C ILE A 378 -1.40 -23.00 0.37
N SER A 379 -1.00 -24.12 -0.21
CA SER A 379 0.38 -24.60 -0.16
C SER A 379 0.97 -25.00 -1.51
N LEU A 380 2.31 -24.95 -1.59
CA LEU A 380 3.09 -25.34 -2.76
C LEU A 380 4.30 -26.18 -2.31
N PRO A 381 4.28 -27.50 -2.49
CA PRO A 381 5.41 -28.35 -2.12
C PRO A 381 6.47 -28.43 -3.22
N GLN A 382 7.68 -28.83 -2.83
CA GLN A 382 8.64 -29.40 -3.77
C GLN A 382 8.09 -30.72 -4.33
N GLY A 383 8.46 -31.04 -5.57
CA GLY A 383 8.19 -32.34 -6.20
C GLY A 383 9.10 -33.43 -5.66
N THR A 384 10.38 -33.11 -5.42
CA THR A 384 11.39 -33.98 -4.81
C THR A 384 12.35 -33.12 -3.98
N PRO A 385 13.02 -33.67 -2.94
CA PRO A 385 14.00 -32.91 -2.18
C PRO A 385 15.08 -32.31 -3.08
N ASN A 386 15.49 -31.07 -2.81
CA ASN A 386 16.48 -30.31 -3.58
C ASN A 386 16.09 -30.05 -5.06
N GLY A 387 14.82 -30.29 -5.43
CA GLY A 387 14.38 -30.38 -6.81
C GLY A 387 13.40 -29.30 -7.26
N TRP A 388 12.61 -29.66 -8.27
CA TRP A 388 11.58 -28.82 -8.87
C TRP A 388 10.39 -28.61 -7.94
N TRP A 389 9.56 -27.60 -8.25
CA TRP A 389 8.33 -27.25 -7.52
C TRP A 389 7.11 -27.54 -8.36
N TRP A 390 6.00 -27.96 -7.73
CA TRP A 390 4.74 -28.14 -8.43
C TRP A 390 4.29 -26.86 -9.14
N ASN A 391 3.53 -27.02 -10.21
CA ASN A 391 3.02 -25.90 -11.03
C ASN A 391 1.60 -25.47 -10.64
N SER A 392 1.03 -26.07 -9.59
CA SER A 392 -0.29 -25.76 -9.06
C SER A 392 -0.27 -25.76 -7.53
N TRP A 393 -0.95 -24.79 -6.93
CA TRP A 393 -1.12 -24.71 -5.48
C TRP A 393 -2.22 -25.67 -5.00
N ALA A 394 -2.00 -26.31 -3.86
CA ALA A 394 -3.06 -26.99 -3.13
C ALA A 394 -3.86 -25.98 -2.32
N ASP A 395 -5.19 -26.09 -2.34
CA ASP A 395 -6.09 -25.19 -1.62
C ASP A 395 -6.68 -25.91 -0.40
N HIS A 396 -6.42 -25.37 0.79
CA HIS A 396 -6.87 -25.93 2.07
C HIS A 396 -8.15 -25.24 2.59
N GLY A 397 -8.71 -24.31 1.81
CA GLY A 397 -9.89 -23.54 2.17
C GLY A 397 -9.63 -22.42 3.16
N ASN A 398 -10.70 -21.84 3.67
CA ASN A 398 -10.68 -20.84 4.72
C ASN A 398 -11.01 -21.50 6.08
N PRO A 399 -10.12 -21.45 7.09
CA PRO A 399 -10.38 -22.02 8.42
C PRO A 399 -11.62 -21.44 9.13
N ASN A 400 -12.01 -20.22 8.77
CA ASN A 400 -13.19 -19.51 9.28
C ASN A 400 -14.41 -19.63 8.35
N ALA A 401 -14.39 -20.52 7.35
CA ALA A 401 -15.52 -20.72 6.44
C ALA A 401 -16.81 -21.04 7.22
N GLY A 402 -17.88 -20.29 6.95
CA GLY A 402 -19.19 -20.45 7.61
C GLY A 402 -19.32 -19.82 9.00
N LEU A 403 -18.27 -19.19 9.53
CA LEU A 403 -18.28 -18.57 10.86
C LEU A 403 -18.64 -17.07 10.86
N GLY A 404 -18.82 -16.47 9.67
CA GLY A 404 -19.13 -15.04 9.52
C GLY A 404 -17.94 -14.10 9.68
N ASN A 405 -16.72 -14.63 9.79
CA ASN A 405 -15.49 -13.88 10.01
C ASN A 405 -14.32 -14.41 9.14
N ALA A 406 -14.62 -14.71 7.89
CA ALA A 406 -13.68 -15.27 6.91
C ALA A 406 -12.43 -14.40 6.67
N ASP A 407 -12.56 -13.09 6.88
CA ASP A 407 -11.52 -12.05 6.75
C ASP A 407 -10.49 -12.06 7.89
N GLN A 408 -10.84 -12.63 9.05
CA GLN A 408 -10.01 -12.64 10.26
C GLN A 408 -8.89 -13.71 10.25
N VAL A 409 -8.73 -14.44 9.14
CA VAL A 409 -7.65 -15.42 8.97
C VAL A 409 -6.30 -14.70 8.86
N GLY A 410 -5.32 -15.09 9.68
CA GLY A 410 -3.96 -14.54 9.63
C GLY A 410 -3.11 -15.08 8.47
N VAL A 411 -1.84 -14.68 8.42
CA VAL A 411 -0.84 -15.39 7.62
C VAL A 411 -0.50 -16.73 8.29
N PRO A 412 -0.23 -17.80 7.53
CA PRO A 412 0.06 -19.11 8.11
C PRO A 412 1.37 -19.10 8.90
N ALA A 413 1.42 -19.90 9.95
CA ALA A 413 2.64 -20.26 10.68
C ALA A 413 2.77 -21.79 10.66
N VAL A 414 3.99 -22.28 10.47
CA VAL A 414 4.28 -23.71 10.37
C VAL A 414 5.34 -24.06 11.40
N ALA A 415 5.10 -25.12 12.16
CA ALA A 415 6.09 -25.73 13.03
C ALA A 415 6.46 -27.10 12.45
N ALA A 416 7.76 -27.34 12.26
CA ALA A 416 8.25 -28.69 11.99
C ALA A 416 8.32 -29.44 13.32
N SER A 417 7.68 -30.61 13.39
CA SER A 417 7.70 -31.52 14.54
C SER A 417 8.74 -32.60 14.36
#